data_AF-A0A4U9H952-F1
#
_entry.id   AF-A0A4U9H952-F1
#
_cell.length_a   1.000
_cell.length_b   1.000
_cell.length_c   1.000
_cell.angle_alpha   90.00
_cell.angle_beta   90.00
_cell.angle_gamma   90.00
#
_symmetry.space_group_name_H-M   'P 1'
#
loop_
_entity.id
_entity.type
_entity.pdbx_description
1 polymer ?
#
loop_
_entity_poly.entity_id
_entity_poly.type
_entity_poly.pdbx_seq_one_letter_code
_entity_poly.pdbx_strand_id
1 'polypeptide(L)'
;MLDCSLPPQPQAPRNHNDLTRALEIQQHLRPPRTLLTHISHRLDAWLLDHPLPPGVELAYDGLRIDLSAPEAPAAAAGPTPAPERRRRG
;
A
#
# COMPACT_ATOMS: atom_id res chain seq x y z
N MET A 1 -2.28 -1.21 11.10
CA MET A 1 -0.83 -0.97 10.93
C MET A 1 -0.13 -2.31 10.92
N LEU A 2 0.79 -2.55 10.00
CA LEU A 2 1.41 -3.87 9.75
C LEU A 2 2.91 -3.73 9.45
N ASP A 3 3.74 -4.62 10.01
CA ASP A 3 5.17 -4.72 9.68
C ASP A 3 5.34 -5.16 8.21
N CYS A 4 6.26 -4.52 7.49
CA CYS A 4 6.70 -4.94 6.15
C CYS A 4 8.11 -4.41 5.90
N SER A 5 9.10 -5.29 6.04
CA SER A 5 10.50 -4.88 5.97
C SER A 5 11.14 -5.08 4.62
N LEU A 6 10.64 -6.04 3.85
CA LEU A 6 11.34 -6.56 2.67
C LEU A 6 10.50 -6.40 1.40
N PRO A 7 11.15 -6.16 0.24
CA PRO A 7 10.47 -6.29 -1.04
C PRO A 7 10.05 -7.76 -1.26
N PRO A 8 9.10 -8.04 -2.17
CA PRO A 8 8.62 -9.40 -2.46
C PRO A 8 9.76 -10.42 -2.54
N GLN A 9 9.71 -11.48 -1.73
CA GLN A 9 10.70 -12.54 -1.75
C GLN A 9 10.11 -13.86 -2.27
N PRO A 10 10.90 -14.69 -2.97
CA PRO A 10 10.46 -16.04 -3.36
C PRO A 10 10.20 -16.95 -2.16
N GLN A 11 10.93 -16.74 -1.06
CA GLN A 11 10.82 -17.52 0.17
C GLN A 11 10.44 -16.59 1.32
N ALA A 12 9.49 -17.05 2.13
CA ALA A 12 8.97 -16.26 3.23
C ALA A 12 10.10 -15.94 4.24
N PRO A 13 10.35 -14.65 4.52
CA PRO A 13 11.26 -14.24 5.59
C PRO A 13 10.79 -14.77 6.97
N ARG A 14 11.76 -15.04 7.86
CA ARG A 14 11.48 -15.70 9.16
C ARG A 14 10.79 -14.81 10.19
N ASN A 15 11.14 -13.52 10.25
CA ASN A 15 10.81 -12.65 11.38
C ASN A 15 10.08 -11.35 11.01
N HIS A 16 9.93 -11.06 9.72
CA HIS A 16 9.28 -9.86 9.20
C HIS A 16 8.47 -10.23 7.97
N ASN A 17 7.41 -9.50 7.66
CA ASN A 17 6.73 -9.66 6.38
C ASN A 17 7.58 -9.07 5.24
N ASP A 18 7.45 -9.70 4.08
CA ASP A 18 7.68 -9.02 2.81
C ASP A 18 6.38 -8.37 2.32
N LEU A 19 6.48 -7.59 1.25
CA LEU A 19 5.34 -6.90 0.68
C LEU A 19 4.25 -7.88 0.21
N THR A 20 4.61 -9.05 -0.32
CA THR A 20 3.64 -10.05 -0.77
C THR A 20 2.76 -10.51 0.39
N ARG A 21 3.35 -10.87 1.53
CA ARG A 21 2.58 -11.29 2.71
C ARG A 21 1.77 -10.16 3.32
N ALA A 22 2.33 -8.95 3.35
CA ALA A 22 1.59 -7.78 3.83
C ALA A 22 0.33 -7.51 3.00
N LEU A 23 0.42 -7.64 1.67
CA LEU A 23 -0.72 -7.50 0.77
C LEU A 23 -1.72 -8.65 0.89
N GLU A 24 -1.26 -9.89 1.06
CA GLU A 24 -2.16 -11.03 1.33
C GLU A 24 -2.97 -10.79 2.60
N ILE A 25 -2.34 -10.34 3.69
CA ILE A 25 -3.03 -10.00 4.95
C ILE A 25 -4.06 -8.89 4.72
N GLN A 26 -3.70 -7.84 3.99
CA GLN A 26 -4.62 -6.74 3.65
C GLN A 26 -5.83 -7.26 2.85
N GLN A 27 -5.62 -8.14 1.88
CA GLN A 27 -6.70 -8.70 1.06
C GLN A 27 -7.65 -9.61 1.85
N HIS A 28 -7.13 -10.35 2.83
CA HIS A 28 -7.92 -11.23 3.68
C HIS A 28 -8.76 -10.44 4.71
N LEU A 29 -8.15 -9.47 5.38
CA LEU A 29 -8.82 -8.68 6.42
C LEU A 29 -9.65 -7.53 5.87
N ARG A 30 -9.31 -7.05 4.65
CA ARG A 30 -9.94 -5.91 3.97
C ARG A 30 -10.12 -4.68 4.87
N PRO A 31 -9.07 -4.24 5.60
CA PRO A 31 -9.17 -3.00 6.34
C PRO A 31 -9.34 -1.84 5.34
N PRO A 32 -10.07 -0.77 5.70
CA PRO A 32 -10.24 0.36 4.79
C PRO A 32 -8.93 1.12 4.56
N ARG A 33 -8.02 1.07 5.54
CA ARG A 33 -6.65 1.58 5.42
C ARG A 33 -5.61 0.64 6.03
N THR A 34 -4.55 0.34 5.28
CA THR A 34 -3.36 -0.39 5.75
C THR A 34 -2.13 0.50 5.72
N LEU A 35 -1.50 0.70 6.88
CA LEU A 35 -0.21 1.37 6.99
C LEU A 35 0.90 0.36 7.19
N LEU A 36 1.86 0.33 6.26
CA LEU A 36 3.07 -0.47 6.33
C LEU A 36 4.15 0.27 7.13
N THR A 37 4.81 -0.43 8.05
CA THR A 37 5.89 0.13 8.88
C THR A 37 7.14 -0.74 8.81
N HIS A 38 8.23 -0.27 9.43
CA HIS A 38 9.52 -0.95 9.50
C HIS A 38 10.15 -1.16 8.11
N ILE A 39 10.06 -0.15 7.25
CA ILE A 39 10.52 -0.20 5.85
C ILE A 39 12.06 -0.21 5.81
N SER A 40 12.65 -1.25 5.20
CA SER A 40 14.11 -1.26 4.95
C SER A 40 14.47 -0.43 3.72
N HIS A 41 15.74 0.00 3.63
CA HIS A 41 16.29 0.68 2.45
C HIS A 41 16.06 -0.11 1.14
N ARG A 42 15.99 -1.44 1.20
CA ARG A 42 15.74 -2.28 0.01
C ARG A 42 14.30 -2.18 -0.45
N LEU A 43 13.35 -2.19 0.50
CA LEU A 43 11.94 -2.04 0.19
C LEU A 43 11.66 -0.63 -0.33
N ASP A 44 12.23 0.39 0.32
CA ASP A 44 12.10 1.79 -0.10
C ASP A 44 12.59 1.99 -1.55
N ALA A 45 13.78 1.49 -1.88
CA ALA A 45 14.31 1.53 -3.24
C ALA A 45 13.42 0.78 -4.25
N TRP A 46 12.85 -0.37 -3.85
CA TRP A 46 11.96 -1.15 -4.72
C TRP A 46 10.65 -0.42 -5.04
N LEU A 47 10.12 0.35 -4.08
CA LEU A 47 8.87 1.10 -4.22
C LEU A 47 8.97 2.30 -5.16
N LEU A 48 10.18 2.74 -5.52
CA LEU A 48 10.38 3.78 -6.54
C LEU A 48 9.82 3.37 -7.91
N ASP A 49 9.94 2.08 -8.25
CA ASP A 49 9.48 1.54 -9.53
C ASP A 49 8.14 0.78 -9.42
N HIS A 50 7.66 0.54 -8.20
CA HIS A 50 6.51 -0.34 -7.92
C HIS A 50 5.55 0.32 -6.93
N PRO A 51 4.56 1.09 -7.42
CA PRO A 51 3.61 1.78 -6.54
C PRO A 51 2.72 0.80 -5.78
N LEU A 52 2.36 1.18 -4.55
CA LEU A 52 1.46 0.40 -3.71
C LEU A 52 0.03 0.37 -4.26
N PRO A 53 -0.72 -0.73 -4.03
CA PRO A 53 -2.12 -0.79 -4.42
C PRO A 53 -2.99 0.14 -3.55
N PRO A 54 -4.20 0.49 -4.02
CA PRO A 54 -5.14 1.30 -3.25
C PRO A 54 -5.44 0.72 -1.85
N GLY A 55 -5.55 1.58 -0.85
CA GLY A 55 -5.80 1.19 0.54
C GLY A 55 -4.56 0.71 1.29
N VAL A 56 -3.37 0.77 0.68
CA VAL A 56 -2.08 0.47 1.30
C VAL A 56 -1.17 1.69 1.19
N GLU A 57 -0.63 2.14 2.31
CA GLU A 57 0.20 3.34 2.44
C GLU A 57 1.44 3.05 3.29
N LEU A 58 2.51 3.82 3.09
CA LEU A 58 3.69 3.78 3.96
C LEU A 58 3.49 4.69 5.17
N ALA A 59 3.80 4.18 6.36
CA ALA A 59 4.03 5.00 7.53
C ALA A 59 5.39 5.69 7.41
N TYR A 60 5.51 6.89 7.99
CA TYR A 60 6.74 7.67 8.03
C TYR A 60 6.94 8.25 9.43
N ASP A 61 8.17 8.63 9.74
CA ASP A 61 8.53 9.19 11.03
C ASP A 61 7.72 10.46 11.34
N GLY A 62 7.08 10.47 12.50
CA GLY A 62 6.20 11.58 12.91
C GLY A 62 4.79 11.54 12.33
N LEU A 63 4.40 10.49 11.58
CA LEU A 63 3.01 10.26 11.21
C LEU A 63 2.13 10.19 12.46
N ARG A 64 1.08 11.03 12.50
CA ARG A 64 0.04 11.01 13.54
C ARG A 64 -1.27 10.53 12.94
N ILE A 65 -1.92 9.59 13.62
CA ILE A 65 -3.19 9.02 13.19
C ILE A 65 -4.20 9.30 14.28
N ASP A 66 -5.31 9.91 13.89
CA ASP A 66 -6.48 10.00 14.74
C ASP A 66 -7.32 8.73 14.57
N LEU A 67 -7.53 8.00 15.66
CA LEU A 67 -8.34 6.78 15.68
C LEU A 67 -9.84 7.06 15.87
N SER A 68 -10.20 8.31 16.21
CA SER A 68 -11.58 8.76 16.39
C SER A 68 -12.19 9.38 15.15
N ALA A 69 -11.35 9.76 14.18
CA ALA A 69 -11.82 10.24 12.88
C ALA A 69 -12.52 9.09 12.13
N PRO A 70 -13.71 9.33 11.54
CA PRO A 70 -14.34 8.33 10.69
C PRO A 70 -13.40 8.02 9.51
N GLU A 71 -13.16 6.73 9.25
CA GLU A 71 -12.33 6.31 8.12
C GLU A 71 -12.86 6.95 6.84
N ALA A 72 -12.00 7.72 6.15
CA ALA A 72 -12.33 8.23 4.83
C ALA A 72 -12.66 7.03 3.93
N PRO A 73 -13.75 7.08 3.13
CA PRO A 73 -14.12 5.94 2.31
C PRO A 73 -12.94 5.60 1.40
N ALA A 74 -12.45 4.36 1.51
CA ALA A 74 -11.45 3.82 0.62
C ALA A 74 -11.89 4.14 -0.80
N ALA A 75 -11.19 5.05 -1.46
CA ALA A 75 -11.55 5.54 -2.77
C ALA A 75 -11.79 4.31 -3.66
N ALA A 76 -13.02 4.15 -4.12
CA ALA A 76 -13.38 3.13 -5.07
C ALA A 76 -12.38 3.22 -6.22
N ALA A 77 -11.53 2.20 -6.35
CA ALA A 77 -10.64 2.02 -7.48
C ALA A 77 -11.51 1.74 -8.73
N GLY A 78 -12.18 2.77 -9.22
CA GLY A 78 -12.74 2.81 -10.56
C GLY A 78 -11.61 3.17 -11.54
N PRO A 79 -11.63 2.63 -12.77
CA PRO A 79 -10.63 2.97 -13.76
C PRO A 79 -10.71 4.48 -14.05
N THR A 80 -9.57 5.18 -13.96
CA THR A 80 -9.42 6.53 -14.51
C THR A 80 -9.88 6.50 -15.96
N PRO A 81 -10.94 7.24 -16.36
CA PRO A 81 -11.32 7.30 -17.75
C PRO A 81 -10.18 7.95 -18.55
N ALA A 82 -9.74 7.25 -19.60
CA ALA A 82 -8.75 7.77 -20.55
C ALA A 82 -9.24 9.12 -21.12
N PRO A 83 -8.34 10.08 -21.38
CA PRO A 83 -8.74 11.38 -21.92
C PRO A 83 -9.39 11.18 -23.29
N GLU A 84 -10.65 11.59 -23.41
CA GLU A 84 -11.42 11.51 -24.63
C GLU A 84 -10.71 12.32 -25.72
N ARG A 85 -10.11 11.60 -26.68
CA ARG A 85 -9.58 12.20 -27.90
C ARG A 85 -10.75 12.81 -28.65
N ARG A 86 -10.95 14.12 -28.47
CA ARG A 86 -11.84 14.93 -29.30
C ARG A 86 -11.48 14.65 -30.77
N ARG A 87 -12.34 13.90 -31.46
CA ARG A 87 -12.30 13.82 -32.92
C ARG A 87 -12.64 15.21 -33.45
N ARG A 88 -11.62 15.94 -33.94
CA ARG A 88 -11.85 17.02 -34.89
C ARG A 88 -12.38 16.39 -36.17
N GLY A 89 -13.40 17.02 -36.74
CA GLY A 89 -14.09 16.60 -37.95
C GLY A 89 -13.23 16.66 -39.22
#